data_AF-A0A934RDF2-F1
#
_entry.id   AF-A0A934RDF2-F1
#
_cell.length_a   1.000
_cell.length_b   1.000
_cell.length_c   1.000
_cell.angle_alpha   90.00
_cell.angle_beta   90.00
_cell.angle_gamma   90.00
#
_symmetry.space_group_name_H-M   'P 1'
#
loop_
_entity.id
_entity.type
_entity.pdbx_description
1 polymer ?
#
loop_
_entity_poly.entity_id
_entity_poly.type
_entity_poly.pdbx_seq_one_letter_code
_entity_poly.pdbx_strand_id
1 'polypeptide(L)'
;MNPEAVVSPVLLALTGLLGLGALVCWIIEVVTAFKKEEKPLMGILSIVLCSLGGFVIGWIHAKKWGITKLMVGWTILAILVGVLYGVLIASASAAVGDEMRRQSMEIQSIEIPELEAPAP
;
A
#
# COMPACT_ATOMS: atom_id res chain seq x y z
N MET A 1 22.64 -3.54 -4.42
CA MET A 1 21.42 -3.52 -5.26
C MET A 1 20.94 -2.07 -5.27
N ASN A 2 20.79 -1.41 -6.43
CA ASN A 2 20.55 0.04 -6.47
C ASN A 2 19.15 0.39 -5.92
N PRO A 3 19.03 1.24 -4.88
CA PRO A 3 17.74 1.67 -4.34
C PRO A 3 16.90 2.46 -5.37
N GLU A 4 17.57 3.09 -6.33
CA GLU A 4 17.01 3.76 -7.51
C GLU A 4 16.12 2.83 -8.37
N ALA A 5 16.41 1.52 -8.40
CA ALA A 5 15.65 0.55 -9.21
C ALA A 5 14.35 0.10 -8.52
N VAL A 6 14.27 0.21 -7.19
CA VAL A 6 13.09 -0.18 -6.40
C VAL A 6 11.98 0.86 -6.57
N VAL A 7 12.32 2.12 -6.83
CA VAL A 7 11.38 3.23 -7.06
C VAL A 7 11.44 3.64 -8.53
N SER A 8 11.22 2.69 -9.44
CA SER A 8 11.15 3.03 -10.86
C SER A 8 10.06 4.11 -11.09
N PRO A 9 10.28 5.09 -11.98
CA PRO A 9 9.26 6.10 -12.32
C PRO A 9 7.95 5.46 -12.80
N VAL A 10 8.01 4.24 -13.33
CA VAL A 10 6.86 3.41 -13.70
C VAL A 10 6.01 3.02 -12.48
N LEU A 11 6.64 2.68 -11.36
CA LEU A 11 5.95 2.29 -10.13
C LEU A 11 5.28 3.50 -9.46
N LEU A 12 5.91 4.66 -9.54
CA LEU A 12 5.36 5.94 -9.06
C LEU A 12 4.17 6.40 -9.91
N ALA A 13 4.26 6.21 -11.24
CA ALA A 13 3.14 6.44 -12.15
C ALA A 13 1.97 5.46 -11.90
N LEU A 14 2.26 4.18 -11.68
CA LEU A 14 1.26 3.16 -11.37
C LEU A 14 0.55 3.44 -10.04
N THR A 15 1.30 3.75 -8.98
CA THR A 15 0.70 4.10 -7.69
C THR A 15 -0.14 5.37 -7.78
N GLY A 16 0.29 6.37 -8.54
CA GLY A 16 -0.51 7.57 -8.83
C GLY A 16 -1.83 7.26 -9.56
N LEU A 17 -1.77 6.46 -10.63
CA LEU A 17 -2.94 6.02 -11.41
C LEU A 17 -3.91 5.20 -10.55
N LEU A 18 -3.39 4.32 -9.70
CA LEU A 18 -4.19 3.50 -8.79
C LEU A 18 -4.85 4.35 -7.70
N GLY A 19 -4.16 5.37 -7.17
CA GLY A 19 -4.73 6.34 -6.24
C GLY A 19 -5.85 7.17 -6.87
N LEU A 20 -5.69 7.60 -8.12
CA LEU A 20 -6.74 8.26 -8.90
C LEU A 20 -7.95 7.34 -9.12
N GLY A 21 -7.74 6.07 -9.46
CA GLY A 21 -8.82 5.10 -9.61
C GLY A 21 -9.61 4.88 -8.30
N ALA A 22 -8.90 4.81 -7.18
CA ALA A 22 -9.51 4.70 -5.85
C ALA A 22 -10.32 5.96 -5.48
N LEU A 23 -9.79 7.15 -5.79
CA LEU A 23 -10.47 8.42 -5.55
C LEU A 23 -11.76 8.54 -6.37
N VAL A 24 -11.74 8.17 -7.65
CA VAL A 24 -12.92 8.20 -8.51
C VAL A 24 -13.99 7.22 -8.01
N CYS A 25 -13.60 6.00 -7.61
CA CYS A 25 -14.54 5.04 -7.03
C CYS A 25 -15.19 5.60 -5.76
N TRP A 26 -14.41 6.22 -4.89
CA TRP A 26 -14.91 6.84 -3.66
C TRP A 26 -15.86 8.01 -3.93
N ILE A 27 -15.55 8.89 -4.89
CA ILE A 27 -16.44 10.00 -5.28
C ILE A 27 -17.78 9.46 -5.80
N ILE A 28 -17.77 8.46 -6.67
CA ILE A 28 -19.01 7.87 -7.22
C ILE A 28 -19.84 7.23 -6.11
N GLU A 29 -19.21 6.52 -5.17
CA GLU A 29 -19.87 5.94 -4.01
C GLU A 29 -20.57 7.03 -3.17
N VAL A 30 -19.82 8.07 -2.77
CA VAL A 30 -20.34 9.17 -1.95
C VAL A 30 -21.49 9.89 -2.66
N VAL A 31 -21.33 10.23 -3.94
CA VAL A 31 -22.39 10.86 -4.74
C VAL A 31 -23.62 9.96 -4.82
N THR A 32 -23.44 8.65 -4.95
CA THR A 32 -24.56 7.70 -5.00
C THR A 32 -25.26 7.60 -3.65
N ALA A 33 -24.52 7.59 -2.54
CA ALA A 33 -25.08 7.60 -1.20
C ALA A 33 -25.95 8.84 -0.96
N PHE A 34 -25.47 10.03 -1.35
CA PHE A 34 -26.25 11.27 -1.27
C PHE A 34 -27.47 11.28 -2.20
N LYS A 35 -27.35 10.70 -3.40
CA LYS A 35 -28.46 10.66 -4.37
C LYS A 35 -29.57 9.67 -4.03
N LYS A 36 -29.27 8.55 -3.36
CA LYS A 36 -30.22 7.44 -3.20
C LYS A 36 -30.77 7.23 -1.78
N GLU A 37 -30.06 7.62 -0.74
CA GLU A 37 -30.50 7.28 0.63
C GLU A 37 -31.40 8.34 1.28
N GLU A 38 -31.54 9.55 0.72
CA GLU A 38 -32.24 10.70 1.35
C GLU A 38 -31.74 11.04 2.79
N LYS A 39 -30.74 10.31 3.29
CA LYS A 39 -30.13 10.38 4.61
C LYS A 39 -28.68 10.82 4.45
N PRO A 40 -28.40 12.14 4.44
CA PRO A 40 -27.05 12.67 4.31
C PRO A 40 -26.11 12.21 5.44
N LEU A 41 -26.66 11.78 6.58
CA LEU A 41 -25.89 11.21 7.69
C LEU A 41 -25.09 9.97 7.29
N MET A 42 -25.59 9.09 6.42
CA MET A 42 -24.84 7.92 5.97
C MET A 42 -23.67 8.28 5.05
N GLY A 43 -23.86 9.29 4.19
CA GLY A 43 -22.78 9.83 3.36
C GLY A 43 -21.69 10.49 4.21
N ILE A 44 -22.08 11.26 5.24
CA ILE A 44 -21.14 11.86 6.20
C ILE A 44 -20.42 10.77 7.01
N LEU A 45 -21.11 9.73 7.45
CA LEU A 45 -20.50 8.62 8.21
C LEU A 45 -19.47 7.86 7.36
N SER A 46 -19.72 7.68 6.06
CA SER A 46 -18.76 7.07 5.13
C SER A 46 -17.48 7.90 4.95
N ILE A 47 -17.59 9.23 5.03
CA ILE A 47 -16.45 10.16 4.96
C ILE A 47 -15.69 10.19 6.30
N VAL A 48 -16.42 10.22 7.42
CA VAL A 48 -15.86 10.31 8.78
C VAL A 48 -15.15 9.03 9.22
N LEU A 49 -15.61 7.85 8.78
CA LEU A 49 -14.97 6.55 9.10
C LEU A 49 -13.81 6.17 8.16
N CYS A 50 -13.33 7.12 7.33
CA CYS A 50 -12.28 6.91 6.34
C CYS A 50 -12.62 5.84 5.28
N SER A 51 -11.77 5.66 4.28
CA SER A 51 -12.02 4.82 3.09
C SER A 51 -12.51 3.39 3.39
N LEU A 52 -12.17 2.82 4.56
CA LEU A 52 -12.71 1.52 4.98
C LEU A 52 -14.18 1.58 5.42
N GLY A 53 -14.59 2.63 6.15
CA GLY A 53 -15.97 2.80 6.57
C GLY A 53 -16.90 3.05 5.39
N GLY A 54 -16.46 3.83 4.42
CA GLY A 54 -17.12 3.94 3.12
C GLY A 54 -17.20 2.57 2.44
N PHE A 55 -16.07 1.89 2.27
CA PHE A 55 -16.03 0.57 1.63
C PHE A 55 -17.06 -0.43 2.17
N VAL A 56 -17.19 -0.51 3.50
CA VAL A 56 -18.15 -1.40 4.15
C VAL A 56 -19.60 -0.96 3.90
N ILE A 57 -19.92 0.33 4.06
CA ILE A 57 -21.27 0.87 3.85
C ILE A 57 -21.68 0.72 2.38
N GLY A 58 -20.78 1.07 1.46
CA GLY A 58 -20.94 0.89 0.03
C GLY A 58 -21.19 -0.56 -0.37
N TRP A 59 -20.49 -1.52 0.25
CA TRP A 59 -20.73 -2.96 0.03
C TRP A 59 -22.08 -3.44 0.58
N ILE A 60 -22.43 -3.02 1.80
CA ILE A 60 -23.73 -3.37 2.42
C ILE A 60 -24.88 -2.87 1.54
N HIS A 61 -24.76 -1.67 0.99
CA HIS A 61 -25.80 -1.06 0.16
C HIS A 61 -25.58 -1.26 -1.35
N ALA A 62 -24.56 -2.00 -1.77
CA ALA A 62 -24.17 -2.14 -3.18
C ALA A 62 -25.32 -2.61 -4.08
N LYS A 63 -26.08 -3.60 -3.60
CA LYS A 63 -27.26 -4.13 -4.30
C LYS A 63 -28.40 -3.12 -4.36
N LYS A 64 -28.65 -2.37 -3.28
CA LYS A 64 -29.71 -1.36 -3.19
C LYS A 64 -29.41 -0.17 -4.09
N TRP A 65 -28.15 0.25 -4.15
CA TRP A 65 -27.75 1.41 -4.93
C TRP A 65 -27.41 1.09 -6.38
N GLY A 66 -27.24 -0.19 -6.72
CA GLY A 66 -26.90 -0.64 -8.08
C GLY A 66 -25.43 -0.43 -8.43
N ILE A 67 -24.57 -0.23 -7.42
CA ILE A 67 -23.13 0.04 -7.57
C ILE A 67 -22.27 -1.20 -7.38
N THR A 68 -22.85 -2.41 -7.38
CA THR A 68 -22.10 -3.66 -7.21
C THR A 68 -20.93 -3.80 -8.17
N LYS A 69 -21.07 -3.37 -9.43
CA LYS A 69 -19.99 -3.39 -10.42
C LYS A 69 -18.84 -2.44 -10.05
N LEU A 70 -19.17 -1.27 -9.53
CA LEU A 70 -18.19 -0.28 -9.05
C LEU A 70 -17.44 -0.84 -7.82
N MET A 71 -18.19 -1.41 -6.87
CA MET A 71 -17.61 -1.99 -5.65
C MET A 71 -16.66 -3.13 -5.95
N VAL A 72 -17.05 -4.05 -6.84
CA VAL A 72 -16.17 -5.15 -7.29
C VAL A 72 -14.91 -4.60 -7.97
N GLY A 73 -15.05 -3.62 -8.87
CA GLY A 73 -13.91 -2.97 -9.52
C GLY A 73 -12.96 -2.31 -8.51
N TRP A 74 -13.51 -1.60 -7.53
CA TRP A 74 -12.73 -0.96 -6.48
C TRP A 74 -12.02 -1.98 -5.58
N THR A 75 -12.68 -3.10 -5.24
CA THR A 75 -12.09 -4.19 -4.46
C THR A 75 -10.88 -4.81 -5.17
N ILE A 76 -11.02 -5.09 -6.47
CA ILE A 76 -9.94 -5.64 -7.30
C ILE A 76 -8.76 -4.66 -7.36
N LEU A 77 -9.05 -3.37 -7.53
CA LEU A 77 -8.03 -2.32 -7.54
C LEU A 77 -7.29 -2.24 -6.21
N ALA A 78 -8.01 -2.26 -5.09
CA ALA A 78 -7.44 -2.23 -3.75
C ALA A 78 -6.54 -3.44 -3.47
N ILE A 79 -6.94 -4.64 -3.90
CA ILE A 79 -6.13 -5.86 -3.78
C ILE A 79 -4.85 -5.74 -4.61
N LEU A 80 -4.94 -5.29 -5.86
CA LEU A 80 -3.77 -5.08 -6.74
C LEU A 80 -2.77 -4.12 -6.10
N VAL A 81 -3.25 -2.99 -5.56
CA VAL A 81 -2.41 -2.03 -4.82
C VAL A 81 -1.76 -2.68 -3.60
N GLY A 82 -2.55 -3.41 -2.80
CA GLY A 82 -2.05 -4.07 -1.59
C GLY A 82 -0.96 -5.10 -1.90
N VAL A 83 -1.11 -5.88 -2.97
CA VAL A 83 -0.11 -6.85 -3.42
C VAL A 83 1.15 -6.14 -3.91
N LEU A 84 1.03 -5.10 -4.74
CA LEU A 84 2.16 -4.29 -5.23
C LEU A 84 2.96 -3.68 -4.08
N TYR A 85 2.26 -3.09 -3.09
CA TYR A 85 2.90 -2.53 -1.89
C TYR A 85 3.57 -3.61 -1.03
N GLY A 86 2.92 -4.76 -0.85
CA GLY A 86 3.48 -5.88 -0.10
C GLY A 86 4.78 -6.42 -0.72
N VAL A 87 4.81 -6.57 -2.04
CA VAL A 87 6.01 -6.98 -2.79
C VAL A 87 7.13 -5.94 -2.65
N LEU A 88 6.79 -4.66 -2.77
CA LEU A 88 7.73 -3.55 -2.57
C LEU A 88 8.38 -3.60 -1.19
N ILE A 89 7.57 -3.67 -0.13
CA ILE A 89 8.05 -3.69 1.26
C ILE A 89 8.90 -4.94 1.52
N ALA A 90 8.47 -6.10 1.04
CA ALA A 90 9.22 -7.35 1.17
C ALA A 90 10.57 -7.31 0.44
N SER A 91 10.61 -6.72 -0.75
CA SER A 91 11.86 -6.56 -1.50
C SER A 91 12.82 -5.57 -0.83
N ALA A 92 12.30 -4.50 -0.24
CA ALA A 92 13.08 -3.51 0.49
C ALA A 92 13.66 -4.10 1.78
N SER A 93 12.87 -4.87 2.55
CA SER A 93 13.35 -5.49 3.79
C SER A 93 14.38 -6.59 3.53
N ALA A 94 14.25 -7.35 2.43
CA ALA A 94 15.27 -8.31 1.99
C ALA A 94 16.61 -7.62 1.66
N ALA A 95 16.57 -6.49 0.93
CA ALA A 95 17.78 -5.74 0.60
C ALA A 95 18.50 -5.18 1.83
N VAL A 96 17.75 -4.72 2.84
CA VAL A 96 18.32 -4.25 4.12
C VAL A 96 18.95 -5.40 4.91
N GLY A 97 18.36 -6.60 4.88
CA GLY A 97 18.90 -7.79 5.53
C GLY A 97 20.25 -8.23 4.94
N ASP A 98 20.40 -8.18 3.61
CA ASP A 98 21.64 -8.53 2.94
C ASP A 98 22.77 -7.54 3.26
N GLU A 99 22.47 -6.24 3.35
CA GLU A 99 23.45 -5.21 3.70
C GLU A 99 23.95 -5.36 5.13
N MET A 100 23.04 -5.60 6.09
CA MET A 100 23.39 -5.79 7.51
C MET A 100 24.31 -7.01 7.71
N ARG A 101 24.12 -8.07 6.92
CA ARG A 101 24.99 -9.26 6.94
C ARG A 101 26.40 -8.97 6.44
N ARG A 102 26.56 -8.07 5.45
CA ARG A 102 27.87 -7.66 4.93
C ARG A 102 28.66 -6.85 5.94
N GLN A 103 28.03 -5.89 6.61
CA GLN A 103 28.71 -5.09 7.64
C GLN A 103 29.24 -5.95 8.80
N SER A 104 28.48 -6.99 9.21
CA SER A 104 28.95 -7.92 10.24
C SER A 104 30.24 -8.66 9.86
N MET A 105 30.45 -8.95 8.57
CA MET A 105 31.68 -9.61 8.11
C MET A 105 32.87 -8.65 8.06
N GLU A 106 32.65 -7.39 7.64
CA GLU A 106 33.72 -6.38 7.66
C GLU A 106 34.20 -6.08 9.07
N ILE A 107 33.29 -5.89 10.03
CA ILE A 107 33.65 -5.63 11.43
C ILE A 107 34.48 -6.80 12.00
N GLN A 108 34.08 -8.04 11.74
CA GLN A 108 34.82 -9.23 12.18
C GLN A 108 36.23 -9.28 11.57
N SER A 109 36.40 -8.87 10.31
CA SER A 109 37.72 -8.84 9.67
C SER A 109 38.67 -7.78 10.23
N ILE A 110 38.15 -6.75 10.90
CA ILE A 110 38.95 -5.70 11.56
C ILE A 110 39.38 -6.15 12.97
N GLU A 111 38.59 -6.99 13.65
CA GLU A 111 38.88 -7.47 15.01
C GLU A 111 39.91 -8.61 15.07
N ILE A 112 39.95 -9.50 14.06
CA ILE A 112 40.86 -10.66 14.04
C ILE A 112 42.37 -10.29 13.89
N PRO A 113 42.77 -9.27 13.09
CA PRO A 113 44.18 -8.89 12.92
C PRO A 113 44.89 -8.46 14.21
N GLU A 114 44.19 -7.90 15.20
CA GLU A 114 44.79 -7.46 16.47
C GLU A 114 45.09 -8.62 17.43
N LEU A 115 44.38 -9.74 17.31
CA LEU A 115 44.54 -10.88 18.22
C LEU A 115 45.64 -11.87 17.79
N GLU A 116 46.05 -11.83 16.52
CA GLU A 116 47.07 -12.75 15.95
C GLU A 116 48.49 -12.16 15.88
N ALA A 117 48.75 -10.94 16.36
CA ALA A 117 50.12 -10.47 16.51
C ALA A 117 50.78 -11.20 17.70
N PRO A 118 51.73 -12.15 17.48
CA PRO A 118 52.44 -12.75 18.60
C PRO A 118 53.19 -11.66 19.34
N ALA A 119 52.94 -11.55 20.65
CA ALA A 119 53.73 -10.73 21.54
C ALA A 119 55.23 -11.09 21.38
N PRO A 120 56.13 -10.09 21.34
CA PRO A 120 57.56 -10.30 21.08
C PRO A 120 58.25 -11.17 22.14
#